data_AF-A0ABD0QF89-F1
#
_entry.id   AF-A0ABD0QF89-F1
#
_cell.length_a   1.000
_cell.length_b   1.000
_cell.length_c   1.000
_cell.angle_alpha   90.00
_cell.angle_beta   90.00
_cell.angle_gamma   90.00
#
_symmetry.space_group_name_H-M   'P 1'
#
loop_
_entity.id
_entity.type
_entity.pdbx_description
1 polymer ?
#
loop_
_entity_poly.entity_id
_entity_poly.type
_entity_poly.pdbx_seq_one_letter_code
_entity_poly.pdbx_strand_id
1 'polypeptide(L)' 'ISFRPGTAPYVVAHNLLKAHAEAWHLYNDKYRAKYGGIVGITINSDWSEPRNPYKQEDVDAAMRVVQ' A
#
# COMPACT_ATOMS: atom_id res chain seq x y z
N ILE A 1 -7.63 -20.00 13.15
CA ILE A 1 -6.92 -18.97 12.35
C ILE A 1 -5.43 -19.28 12.45
N SER A 2 -4.79 -19.66 11.34
CA SER A 2 -3.36 -20.04 11.35
C SER A 2 -2.50 -18.80 11.49
N PHE A 3 -1.96 -18.56 12.68
CA PHE A 3 -1.07 -17.44 12.97
C PHE A 3 0.33 -17.81 12.45
N ARG A 4 0.64 -17.43 11.21
CA ARG A 4 1.99 -17.49 10.63
C ARG A 4 2.60 -16.08 10.62
N PRO A 5 3.14 -15.61 11.76
CA PRO A 5 3.69 -14.26 11.86
C PRO A 5 4.91 -14.15 10.92
N GLY A 6 4.91 -13.13 10.05
CA GLY A 6 6.05 -12.81 9.18
C GLY A 6 5.94 -13.25 7.72
N THR A 7 4.93 -14.05 7.31
CA THR A 7 4.77 -14.43 5.87
C THR A 7 3.36 -14.17 5.35
N ALA A 8 2.34 -14.54 6.13
CA ALA A 8 0.95 -14.41 5.68
C ALA A 8 0.55 -12.96 5.30
N PRO A 9 0.92 -11.91 6.07
CA PRO A 9 0.59 -10.53 5.69
C PRO A 9 1.17 -10.12 4.33
N TYR A 10 2.42 -10.52 4.05
CA TYR A 10 3.09 -10.19 2.78
C TYR A 10 2.48 -10.94 1.59
N VAL A 11 2.11 -12.21 1.76
CA VAL A 11 1.43 -12.99 0.70
C VAL A 11 0.06 -12.38 0.38
N VAL A 12 -0.70 -11.99 1.40
CA VAL A 12 -2.00 -11.33 1.22
C VAL A 12 -1.82 -9.98 0.52
N ALA A 13 -0.90 -9.13 0.99
CA ALA A 13 -0.62 -7.84 0.37
C ALA A 13 -0.17 -7.98 -1.10
N HIS A 14 0.70 -8.95 -1.41
CA HIS A 14 1.13 -9.24 -2.77
C HIS A 14 -0.04 -9.60 -3.70
N ASN A 15 -0.95 -10.45 -3.23
CA ASN A 15 -2.12 -10.83 -3.99
C ASN A 15 -3.11 -9.66 -4.16
N LEU A 16 -3.27 -8.80 -3.15
CA LEU A 16 -4.10 -7.59 -3.25
C LEU A 16 -3.56 -6.63 -4.33
N LEU A 17 -2.24 -6.42 -4.37
CA LEU A 17 -1.62 -5.57 -5.40
C LEU A 17 -1.82 -6.14 -6.81
N LYS A 18 -1.67 -7.46 -6.98
CA LYS A 18 -1.93 -8.12 -8.27
C LYS A 18 -3.39 -8.00 -8.69
N ALA A 19 -4.33 -8.24 -7.77
CA ALA A 19 -5.76 -8.11 -8.04
C ALA A 19 -6.13 -6.68 -8.45
N HIS A 20 -5.57 -5.66 -7.76
CA HIS A 20 -5.76 -4.27 -8.16
C HIS A 20 -5.21 -4.00 -9.56
N ALA A 21 -3.99 -4.47 -9.87
CA ALA A 21 -3.38 -4.29 -11.18
C ALA A 21 -4.21 -4.92 -12.31
N GLU A 22 -4.71 -6.15 -12.12
CA GLU A 22 -5.59 -6.82 -13.08
C GLU A 22 -6.90 -6.04 -13.31
N ALA A 23 -7.53 -5.56 -12.25
CA ALA A 23 -8.74 -4.74 -12.34
C ALA A 23 -8.47 -3.39 -13.05
N TRP A 24 -7.33 -2.77 -12.76
CA TRP A 24 -6.92 -1.51 -13.39
C TRP A 24 -6.67 -1.71 -14.90
N HIS A 25 -5.95 -2.76 -15.29
CA HIS A 25 -5.71 -3.08 -16.70
C HIS A 25 -7.01 -3.41 -17.44
N LEU A 26 -7.89 -4.20 -16.83
CA LEU A 26 -9.21 -4.49 -17.38
C LEU A 26 -9.99 -3.19 -17.63
N TYR A 27 -10.00 -2.26 -16.67
CA TYR A 27 -10.63 -0.96 -16.83
C TYR A 27 -9.98 -0.15 -17.95
N ASN A 28 -8.65 -0.05 -17.94
CA ASN A 28 -7.91 0.72 -18.91
C ASN A 28 -8.16 0.25 -20.35
N ASP A 29 -8.14 -1.07 -20.57
CA ASP A 29 -8.11 -1.64 -21.91
C ASP A 29 -9.52 -1.80 -22.49
N LYS A 30 -10.54 -2.07 -21.66
CA LYS A 30 -11.90 -2.35 -22.14
C LYS A 30 -12.90 -1.22 -21.89
N TYR A 31 -12.70 -0.41 -20.86
CA TYR A 31 -13.75 0.47 -20.34
C TYR A 31 -13.38 1.95 -20.36
N ARG A 32 -12.10 2.30 -20.19
CA ARG A 32 -11.65 3.69 -20.10
C ARG A 32 -11.97 4.49 -21.36
N ALA A 33 -11.80 3.90 -22.55
CA ALA A 33 -12.15 4.56 -23.81
C ALA A 33 -13.65 4.89 -23.94
N LYS A 34 -14.53 4.08 -23.32
CA LYS A 34 -15.97 4.26 -23.39
C LYS A 34 -16.51 5.20 -22.32
N TYR A 35 -15.99 5.10 -21.10
CA TYR A 35 -16.55 5.78 -19.92
C TYR A 35 -15.70 6.95 -19.41
N GLY A 36 -14.43 7.06 -19.83
CA GLY A 36 -13.55 8.19 -19.52
C GLY A 36 -13.18 8.38 -18.04
N GLY A 37 -13.53 7.43 -17.17
CA GLY A 37 -13.28 7.55 -15.72
C GLY A 37 -11.87 7.16 -15.28
N ILE A 38 -11.66 7.20 -13.97
CA ILE A 38 -10.38 6.91 -13.31
C ILE A 38 -10.61 5.86 -12.23
N VAL A 39 -9.71 4.87 -12.17
CA VAL A 39 -9.66 3.84 -11.14
C VAL A 39 -8.33 3.97 -10.39
N GLY A 40 -8.38 3.90 -9.07
CA GLY A 40 -7.21 3.94 -8.19
C GLY A 40 -7.38 3.01 -6.98
N ILE A 41 -6.42 3.06 -6.05
CA ILE A 41 -6.42 2.31 -4.80
C ILE A 41 -6.32 3.29 -3.62
N THR A 42 -7.10 3.05 -2.57
CA THR A 42 -7.04 3.83 -1.33
C THR A 42 -6.25 3.05 -0.29
N ILE A 43 -5.20 3.68 0.26
CA ILE A 43 -4.29 3.08 1.24
C ILE A 43 -4.43 3.85 2.55
N ASN A 44 -4.57 3.15 3.68
CA ASN A 44 -4.45 3.78 5.00
C ASN A 44 -2.97 4.11 5.26
N SER A 45 -2.72 5.33 5.72
CA SER A 45 -1.38 5.81 6.04
C SER A 45 -1.49 6.67 7.29
N ASP A 46 -0.90 6.19 8.38
CA ASP A 46 -0.88 6.91 9.64
C ASP A 46 0.34 7.84 9.68
N TRP A 47 0.16 9.03 10.27
CA TRP A 47 1.25 9.99 10.45
C TRP A 47 2.16 9.56 11.60
N SER A 48 3.48 9.70 11.41
CA SER A 48 4.49 9.40 12.43
C SER A 48 5.48 10.55 12.57
N GLU A 49 5.77 10.95 13.80
CA GLU A 49 6.78 11.95 14.15
C GLU A 49 7.90 11.34 14.99
N PRO A 50 9.14 11.85 14.88
CA PRO A 50 10.23 11.40 15.74
C PRO A 50 9.94 11.76 17.19
N ARG A 51 10.13 10.79 18.09
CA ARG A 51 9.99 11.03 19.53
C ARG A 51 10.96 12.10 20.03
N ASN A 52 12.20 12.07 19.55
CA ASN A 52 13.17 13.13 19.75
C ASN A 52 13.71 13.60 18.38
N PRO A 53 13.42 14.84 17.94
CA PRO A 53 13.85 15.34 16.65
C PRO A 53 15.36 15.57 16.54
N TYR A 54 16.11 15.56 17.65
CA TYR A 54 17.56 15.70 17.69
C TYR A 54 18.31 14.38 17.72
N LYS A 55 17.59 13.26 17.68
CA LYS A 55 18.14 11.91 17.70
C LYS A 55 17.88 11.23 16.36
N GLN A 56 18.95 10.93 15.63
CA GLN A 56 18.85 10.42 14.26
C GLN A 56 18.05 9.12 14.17
N GLU A 57 18.19 8.22 15.14
CA GLU A 57 17.46 6.95 15.14
C GLU A 57 15.94 7.13 15.25
N ASP A 58 15.49 8.18 15.95
CA ASP A 58 14.06 8.47 16.09
C ASP A 58 13.51 9.12 14.80
N VAL A 59 14.33 9.91 14.10
CA VAL A 59 14.02 10.46 12.77
C VAL A 59 13.92 9.34 11.72
N ASP A 60 14.90 8.43 11.70
CA ASP A 60 14.91 7.29 10.77
C ASP A 60 13.74 6.35 11.04
N ALA A 61 13.38 6.12 12.31
CA ALA A 61 12.24 5.30 12.69
C ALA A 61 10.91 5.90 12.21
N ALA A 62 10.72 7.21 12.36
CA ALA A 62 9.50 7.90 11.90
C ALA A 62 9.37 7.82 10.37
N MET A 63 10.47 7.97 9.63
CA MET A 63 10.47 7.83 8.17
C MET A 63 10.19 6.38 7.74
N ARG A 64 10.78 5.40 8.41
CA ARG A 64 10.63 3.97 8.06
C ARG A 64 9.19 3.45 8.20
N VAL A 65 8.37 4.06 9.05
CA VAL A 65 6.96 3.66 9.22
C VAL A 65 6.12 3.93 7.96
N VAL A 66 6.48 4.94 7.19
CA VAL A 66 5.74 5.36 5.98
C VAL A 66 6.19 4.60 4.72
N GLN A 67 7.39 4.00 4.77
CA GLN A 67 7.99 3.27 3.64
C GLN A 67 7.35 1.90 3.42
#